data_AF-A0A7W1GL74-F1
#
_entry.id   AF-A0A7W1GL74-F1
#
_cell.length_a   1.000
_cell.length_b   1.000
_cell.length_c   1.000
_cell.angle_alpha   90.00
_cell.angle_beta   90.00
_cell.angle_gamma   90.00
#
_symmetry.space_group_name_H-M   'P 1'
#
loop_
_entity.id
_entity.type
_entity.pdbx_description
1 polymer ?
#
loop_
_entity_poly.entity_id
_entity_poly.type
_entity_poly.pdbx_seq_one_letter_code
_entity_poly.pdbx_strand_id
1 'polypeptide(L)' 'MSDPEHVLDRLRRIEWLERESAPAATVLNEVRALLADAEAWVRSEGHGNAAAEAAVAALRDALDGGEETALAAERTLVA' A
#
# COMPACT_ATOMS: atom_id res chain seq x y z
N MET A 1 15.46 6.46 -6.82
CA MET A 1 15.26 5.21 -7.57
C MET A 1 15.22 4.11 -6.52
N SER A 2 14.06 3.50 -6.28
CA SER A 2 13.98 2.38 -5.34
C SER A 2 14.58 1.15 -6.04
N ASP A 3 15.49 0.47 -5.36
CA ASP A 3 16.10 -0.77 -5.85
C ASP A 3 15.02 -1.87 -5.91
N PRO A 4 14.89 -2.66 -6.98
CA PRO A 4 13.99 -3.82 -7.00
C PRO A 4 14.16 -4.75 -5.78
N GLU A 5 15.35 -4.81 -5.17
CA GLU A 5 15.56 -5.56 -3.91
C GLU A 5 14.73 -5.00 -2.74
N HIS A 6 14.53 -3.68 -2.67
CA HIS A 6 13.74 -3.04 -1.61
C HIS A 6 12.25 -3.42 -1.68
N VAL A 7 11.70 -3.55 -2.90
CA VAL A 7 10.31 -4.01 -3.09
C VAL A 7 10.17 -5.45 -2.60
N LEU A 8 11.11 -6.32 -2.94
CA LEU A 8 11.11 -7.72 -2.53
C LEU A 8 11.29 -7.90 -1.01
N ASP A 9 12.15 -7.09 -0.38
CA ASP A 9 12.31 -7.08 1.07
C ASP A 9 11.01 -6.70 1.78
N ARG A 10 10.30 -5.69 1.25
CA ARG A 10 9.05 -5.21 1.84
C ARG A 10 7.91 -6.21 1.66
N LEU A 11 7.81 -6.87 0.49
CA LEU A 11 6.84 -7.95 0.28
C LEU A 11 7.09 -9.12 1.24
N ARG A 12 8.35 -9.55 1.42
CA ARG A 12 8.71 -10.57 2.41
C ARG A 12 8.34 -10.17 3.84
N ARG A 13 8.47 -8.88 4.17
CA ARG A 13 8.07 -8.35 5.48
C ARG A 13 6.55 -8.40 5.68
N ILE A 14 5.77 -8.07 4.66
CA ILE A 14 4.29 -8.20 4.68
C ILE A 14 3.91 -9.66 4.89
N GLU A 15 4.46 -10.59 4.11
CA GLU A 15 4.20 -12.03 4.24
C GLU A 15 4.56 -12.56 5.64
N TRP A 16 5.61 -12.02 6.25
CA TRP A 16 5.96 -12.37 7.63
C TRP A 16 4.95 -11.81 8.62
N LEU A 17 4.57 -10.53 8.52
CA LEU A 17 3.58 -9.90 9.40
C LEU A 17 2.22 -10.61 9.33
N GLU A 18 1.79 -11.02 8.14
CA GLU A 18 0.56 -11.78 7.94
C GLU A 18 0.61 -13.15 8.63
N ARG A 19 1.72 -13.87 8.49
CA ARG A 19 1.93 -15.17 9.18
C ARG A 19 1.92 -15.03 10.70
N GLU A 20 2.48 -13.95 11.22
CA GLU A 20 2.48 -13.67 12.66
C GLU A 20 1.15 -13.09 13.17
N SER A 21 0.13 -12.96 12.31
CA SER A 21 -1.15 -12.33 12.65
C SER A 21 -0.97 -10.94 13.27
N ALA A 22 -0.02 -10.17 12.72
CA ALA A 22 0.26 -8.82 13.18
C ALA A 22 -0.99 -7.93 13.06
N PRO A 23 -1.09 -6.86 13.87
CA PRO A 23 -2.20 -5.92 13.75
C PRO A 23 -2.36 -5.43 12.31
N ALA A 24 -3.60 -5.34 11.83
CA ALA A 24 -3.90 -4.92 10.47
C ALA A 24 -3.26 -3.57 10.11
N ALA A 25 -3.19 -2.63 11.07
CA ALA A 25 -2.52 -1.35 10.91
C ALA A 25 -1.03 -1.49 10.57
N THR A 26 -0.35 -2.50 11.12
CA THR A 26 1.08 -2.76 10.86
C THR A 26 1.28 -3.23 9.42
N VAL A 27 0.44 -4.14 8.93
CA VAL A 27 0.49 -4.61 7.54
C VAL A 27 0.14 -3.47 6.57
N LEU A 28 -0.89 -2.69 6.90
CA LEU A 28 -1.36 -1.58 6.07
C LEU A 28 -0.29 -0.48 5.89
N ASN A 29 0.51 -0.22 6.92
CA ASN A 29 1.64 0.71 6.83
C ASN A 29 2.70 0.25 5.81
N GLU A 30 2.98 -1.06 5.75
CA GLU A 30 3.92 -1.59 4.75
C GLU A 30 3.35 -1.48 3.33
N VAL A 31 2.05 -1.72 3.15
CA VAL A 31 1.37 -1.58 1.85
C VAL A 31 1.38 -0.12 1.38
N ARG A 32 1.14 0.85 2.27
CA ARG A 32 1.23 2.28 1.94
C ARG A 32 2.63 2.70 1.53
N ALA A 33 3.65 2.15 2.20
CA ALA A 33 5.04 2.41 1.83
C ALA A 33 5.38 1.84 0.45
N LEU A 34 4.89 0.64 0.10
CA LEU A 34 5.00 0.09 -1.27
C LEU A 34 4.36 1.00 -2.31
N LEU A 35 3.18 1.54 -2.02
CA LEU A 35 2.49 2.44 -2.93
C LEU A 35 3.27 3.73 -3.14
N ALA A 36 3.80 4.33 -2.06
CA ALA A 36 4.65 5.52 -2.16
C ALA A 36 5.91 5.29 -3.01
N ASP A 37 6.53 4.11 -2.89
CA ASP A 37 7.66 3.69 -3.72
C ASP A 37 7.25 3.59 -5.21
N ALA A 38 6.10 2.95 -5.50
CA ALA A 38 5.58 2.83 -6.86
C ALA A 38 5.28 4.20 -7.48
N GLU A 39 4.67 5.11 -6.73
CA GLU A 39 4.40 6.49 -7.16
C GLU A 39 5.67 7.27 -7.46
N ALA A 40 6.70 7.12 -6.63
CA ALA A 40 8.00 7.75 -6.86
C ALA A 40 8.64 7.21 -8.13
N TRP A 41 8.52 5.91 -8.39
CA TRP A 41 9.06 5.29 -9.59
C TRP A 41 8.35 5.78 -10.86
N VAL A 42 7.02 5.73 -10.90
CA VAL A 42 6.22 6.22 -12.04
C VAL A 42 6.51 7.70 -12.33
N ARG A 43 6.64 8.54 -11.30
CA ARG A 43 7.03 9.95 -11.48
C ARG A 43 8.44 10.12 -12.05
N SER A 44 9.37 9.24 -11.68
CA SER A 44 10.77 9.32 -12.12
C SER A 44 11.01 8.83 -13.55
N GLU A 45 10.17 7.93 -14.07
CA GLU A 45 10.24 7.46 -15.47
C GLU A 45 9.78 8.52 -16.48
N GLY A 46 9.22 9.64 -16.01
CA GLY A 46 8.59 10.67 -16.83
C GLY A 46 7.23 10.22 -17.36
N HIS A 47 6.37 11.18 -17.72
CA HIS A 47 5.05 10.92 -18.29
C HIS A 47 5.17 10.10 -19.59
N GLY A 48 5.06 8.78 -19.47
CA GLY A 48 5.19 7.87 -20.61
C GLY A 48 4.46 6.53 -20.43
N ASN A 49 4.03 6.21 -19.21
CA ASN A 49 3.37 4.94 -18.92
C ASN A 49 2.01 5.15 -18.24
N ALA A 50 1.01 5.55 -19.05
CA ALA A 50 -0.36 5.77 -18.59
C ALA A 50 -0.99 4.55 -17.88
N ALA A 51 -0.56 3.34 -18.25
CA ALA A 51 -1.00 2.12 -17.57
C ALA A 51 -0.44 2.02 -16.14
N ALA A 52 0.83 2.38 -15.93
CA ALA A 52 1.44 2.43 -14.61
C ALA A 52 0.82 3.55 -13.75
N GLU A 53 0.58 4.73 -14.33
CA GLU A 53 -0.12 5.83 -13.65
C GLU A 53 -1.54 5.40 -13.20
N ALA A 54 -2.31 4.74 -14.08
CA ALA A 54 -3.65 4.25 -13.76
C ALA A 54 -3.63 3.15 -12.69
N ALA A 55 -2.67 2.23 -12.73
CA ALA A 55 -2.53 1.19 -11.72
C ALA A 55 -2.24 1.77 -10.33
N VAL A 56 -1.34 2.76 -10.25
CA VAL A 56 -1.04 3.48 -9.00
C VAL A 56 -2.26 4.25 -8.48
N ALA A 57 -3.02 4.90 -9.37
CA ALA A 57 -4.26 5.58 -8.98
C ALA A 57 -5.30 4.61 -8.39
N ALA A 58 -5.52 3.47 -9.05
CA ALA A 58 -6.46 2.46 -8.55
C ALA A 58 -6.05 1.89 -7.18
N LEU A 59 -4.74 1.75 -6.92
CA LEU A 59 -4.23 1.30 -5.62
C LEU A 59 -4.47 2.33 -4.51
N ARG A 60 -4.34 3.64 -4.82
CA ARG A 60 -4.68 4.71 -3.87
C ARG A 60 -6.15 4.64 -3.48
N ASP A 61 -7.03 4.60 -4.48
CA ASP A 61 -8.48 4.56 -4.26
C ASP A 61 -8.89 3.35 -3.39
N ALA A 62 -8.26 2.20 -3.60
CA ALA A 62 -8.51 1.00 -2.81
C ALA A 62 -8.05 1.14 -1.34
N LEU A 63 -6.91 1.78 -1.09
CA LEU A 63 -6.42 2.02 0.28
C LEU A 63 -7.30 3.03 1.02
N ASP A 64 -7.71 4.10 0.34
CA ASP A 64 -8.58 5.12 0.92
C ASP A 64 -9.95 4.52 1.28
N GLY A 65 -10.55 3.72 0.39
CA GLY A 65 -11.79 2.98 0.71
C GLY A 65 -11.61 1.95 1.83
N GLY A 66 -10.42 1.35 1.96
CA GLY A 66 -10.05 0.49 3.07
C GLY A 66 -9.99 1.21 4.42
N GLU A 67 -9.47 2.44 4.46
CA GLU A 67 -9.49 3.27 5.67
C GLU A 67 -10.90 3.66 6.09
N GLU A 68 -11.74 4.06 5.13
CA GLU A 68 -13.13 4.42 5.40
C GLU A 68 -13.92 3.26 6.01
N THR A 69 -13.71 2.05 5.49
CA THR A 69 -14.35 0.84 6.03
C THR A 69 -13.84 0.47 7.42
N ALA A 70 -12.53 0.58 7.67
CA ALA A 70 -11.95 0.35 8.99
C ALA A 70 -12.49 1.34 10.05
N LEU A 71 -12.55 2.63 9.71
CA LEU A 71 -13.08 3.67 10.58
C LEU A 71 -14.58 3.48 10.87
N ALA A 72 -15.36 3.04 9.87
CA ALA A 72 -16.77 2.73 10.04
C ALA A 72 -16.98 1.52 10.97
N ALA A 73 -16.15 0.49 10.88
CA ALA A 73 -16.18 -0.67 11.77
C ALA A 73 -15.87 -0.27 13.22
N GLU A 74 -14.84 0.54 13.44
CA GLU A 74 -14.45 1.03 14.76
C GLU A 74 -15.56 1.87 15.43
N ARG A 75 -16.22 2.76 14.66
CA ARG A 75 -17.36 3.54 15.14
C ARG A 75 -18.57 2.68 15.53
N THR A 76 -18.76 1.53 14.88
CA THR A 76 -19.86 0.61 15.19
C THR A 76 -19.60 -0.19 16.46
N LEU A 77 -18.33 -0.48 16.77
CA LEU A 77 -17.94 -1.23 17.98
C LEU A 77 -18.01 -0.41 19.28
N VAL A 78 -18.06 0.93 19.18
CA VAL A 78 -18.06 1.86 20.31
C VAL A 78 -19.47 2.41 20.62
N ALA A 79 -20.47 2.10 19.79
CA ALA A 79 -21.87 2.54 19.92
C ALA A 79 -22.75 1.46 20.56
#